data_AF-K7QZA4-F1
#
_entry.id   AF-K7QZA4-F1
#
_cell.length_a   1.000
_cell.length_b   1.000
_cell.length_c   1.000
_cell.angle_alpha   90.00
_cell.angle_beta   90.00
_cell.angle_gamma   90.00
#
_symmetry.space_group_name_H-M   'P 1'
#
loop_
_entity.id
_entity.type
_entity.pdbx_description
1 polymer ?
#
loop_
_entity_poly.entity_id
_entity_poly.type
_entity_poly.pdbx_seq_one_letter_code
_entity_poly.pdbx_strand_id
1 'polypeptide(L)'
;MIPALREAKGQARWALEFIRTVMLLLCLVGWVMYPLELLLLEHWTEAWQSRIPFFVAVPGFIFTLWVLFDRKTSWVRWAFLLTMWASVLTGALGAYFHLLWNFEGEVDWDFAAAMEAMAGSRPVLAALAFTHMGVTGLLSIYRAR
;
A
#
# COMPACT_ATOMS: atom_id res chain seq x y z
N MET A 1 -11.97 -12.10 -7.48
CA MET A 1 -11.95 -12.82 -6.20
C MET A 1 -13.32 -13.33 -5.78
N ILE A 2 -14.36 -12.49 -5.83
CA ILE A 2 -15.74 -12.82 -5.41
C ILE A 2 -16.29 -14.09 -6.09
N PRO A 3 -16.16 -14.29 -7.42
CA PRO A 3 -16.62 -15.53 -8.03
C PRO A 3 -15.91 -16.77 -7.46
N ALA A 4 -14.61 -16.68 -7.21
CA ALA A 4 -13.84 -17.79 -6.65
C ALA A 4 -14.24 -18.15 -5.21
N LEU A 5 -14.61 -17.14 -4.40
CA LEU A 5 -15.16 -17.36 -3.06
C LEU A 5 -16.52 -18.07 -3.13
N ARG A 6 -17.41 -17.64 -4.04
CA ARG A 6 -18.73 -18.26 -4.24
C ARG A 6 -18.64 -19.71 -4.75
N GLU A 7 -17.67 -19.99 -5.60
CA GLU A 7 -17.44 -21.31 -6.20
C GLU A 7 -16.58 -22.24 -5.31
N ALA A 8 -16.05 -21.75 -4.19
CA ALA A 8 -15.14 -22.53 -3.34
C ALA A 8 -15.86 -23.72 -2.68
N LYS A 9 -15.36 -24.93 -2.93
CA LYS A 9 -15.82 -26.17 -2.29
C LYS A 9 -14.85 -26.60 -1.21
N GLY A 10 -15.37 -26.91 -0.02
CA GLY A 10 -14.59 -27.33 1.15
C GLY A 10 -14.08 -26.16 1.99
N GLN A 11 -13.93 -26.41 3.30
CA GLN A 11 -13.63 -25.38 4.30
C GLN A 11 -12.30 -24.67 4.06
N ALA A 12 -11.23 -25.42 3.75
CA ALA A 12 -9.90 -24.84 3.53
C ALA A 12 -9.85 -23.89 2.32
N ARG A 13 -10.47 -24.30 1.20
CA ARG A 13 -10.50 -23.48 -0.02
C ARG A 13 -11.37 -22.24 0.17
N TRP A 14 -12.50 -22.38 0.86
CA TRP A 14 -13.35 -21.23 1.20
C TRP A 14 -12.60 -20.23 2.08
N ALA A 15 -11.94 -20.70 3.16
CA ALA A 15 -11.18 -19.84 4.07
C ALA A 15 -10.07 -19.07 3.34
N LEU A 16 -9.36 -19.74 2.43
CA LEU A 16 -8.31 -19.09 1.62
C LEU A 16 -8.88 -17.99 0.72
N GLU A 17 -9.94 -18.27 -0.04
CA GLU A 17 -10.55 -17.25 -0.93
C GLU A 17 -11.24 -16.13 -0.12
N PHE A 18 -11.71 -16.43 1.10
CA PHE A 18 -12.23 -15.44 2.04
C PHE A 18 -11.13 -14.49 2.49
N ILE A 19 -9.99 -15.00 3.00
CA ILE A 19 -8.84 -14.19 3.42
C ILE A 19 -8.34 -13.32 2.27
N ARG A 20 -8.24 -13.88 1.05
CA ARG A 20 -7.88 -13.12 -0.14
C ARG A 20 -8.85 -12.00 -0.49
N THR A 21 -10.14 -12.24 -0.32
CA THR A 21 -11.17 -11.22 -0.53
C THR A 21 -11.06 -10.13 0.52
N VAL A 22 -10.91 -10.48 1.80
CA VAL A 22 -10.72 -9.52 2.90
C VAL A 22 -9.48 -8.67 2.67
N MET A 23 -8.34 -9.27 2.30
CA MET A 23 -7.12 -8.53 1.98
C MET A 23 -7.35 -7.50 0.86
N LEU A 24 -8.05 -7.87 -0.22
CA LEU A 24 -8.37 -6.92 -1.30
C LEU A 24 -9.34 -5.82 -0.86
N LEU A 25 -10.30 -6.12 -0.01
CA LEU A 25 -11.22 -5.12 0.55
C LEU A 25 -10.47 -4.13 1.45
N LEU A 26 -9.55 -4.61 2.29
CA LEU A 26 -8.69 -3.75 3.10
C LEU A 26 -7.78 -2.87 2.23
N CYS A 27 -7.22 -3.42 1.15
CA CYS A 27 -6.50 -2.62 0.16
C CYS A 27 -7.38 -1.52 -0.44
N LEU A 28 -8.64 -1.81 -0.81
CA LEU A 28 -9.56 -0.78 -1.33
C LEU A 28 -9.82 0.34 -0.35
N VAL A 29 -10.01 0.02 0.94
CA VAL A 29 -10.12 1.04 1.99
C VAL A 29 -8.84 1.88 2.03
N GLY A 30 -7.67 1.25 2.03
CA GLY A 30 -6.38 1.95 2.01
C GLY A 30 -6.20 2.86 0.79
N TRP A 31 -6.61 2.43 -0.40
CA TRP A 31 -6.53 3.23 -1.64
C TRP A 31 -7.39 4.49 -1.62
N VAL A 32 -8.37 4.58 -0.72
CA VAL A 32 -9.19 5.78 -0.52
C VAL A 32 -8.69 6.57 0.69
N MET A 33 -8.48 5.89 1.82
CA MET A 33 -8.19 6.55 3.09
C MET A 33 -6.80 7.18 3.13
N TYR A 34 -5.75 6.52 2.62
CA TYR A 34 -4.40 7.10 2.66
C TYR A 34 -4.25 8.33 1.76
N PRO A 35 -4.71 8.34 0.49
CA PRO A 35 -4.67 9.57 -0.29
C PRO A 35 -5.53 10.68 0.31
N LEU A 36 -6.69 10.36 0.91
CA LEU A 36 -7.51 11.34 1.60
C LEU A 36 -6.76 11.95 2.79
N GLU A 37 -6.13 11.13 3.62
CA GLU A 37 -5.27 11.59 4.73
C GLU A 37 -4.14 12.48 4.20
N LEU A 38 -3.44 12.07 3.14
CA LEU A 38 -2.37 12.87 2.53
C LEU A 38 -2.87 14.19 1.93
N LEU A 39 -4.11 14.25 1.40
CA LEU A 39 -4.73 15.52 0.98
C LEU A 39 -5.00 16.43 2.17
N LEU A 40 -5.56 15.88 3.26
CA LEU A 40 -5.90 16.63 4.47
C LEU A 40 -4.67 17.20 5.17
N LEU A 41 -3.54 16.51 5.06
CA LEU A 41 -2.23 16.95 5.56
C LEU A 41 -1.50 17.90 4.59
N GLU A 42 -2.12 18.30 3.48
CA GLU A 42 -1.52 19.11 2.42
C GLU A 42 -0.20 18.54 1.84
N HIS A 43 0.05 17.25 2.05
CA HIS A 43 1.30 16.57 1.70
C HIS A 43 1.63 16.70 0.20
N TRP A 44 0.60 16.74 -0.65
CA TRP A 44 0.71 16.96 -2.10
C TRP A 44 1.55 18.20 -2.47
N THR A 45 1.59 19.21 -1.60
CA THR A 45 2.23 20.51 -1.86
C THR A 45 3.70 20.56 -1.42
N GLU A 46 4.14 19.63 -0.58
CA GLU A 46 5.48 19.67 0.05
C GLU A 46 6.61 19.51 -0.96
N ALA A 47 6.48 18.56 -1.90
CA ALA A 47 7.48 18.27 -2.91
C ALA A 47 6.86 17.54 -4.12
N TRP A 48 7.61 17.44 -5.21
CA TRP A 48 7.18 16.61 -6.36
C TRP A 48 7.00 15.14 -5.97
N GLN A 49 7.92 14.60 -5.16
CA GLN A 49 7.90 13.22 -4.67
C GLN A 49 6.63 12.91 -3.88
N SER A 50 6.11 13.88 -3.14
CA SER A 50 4.89 13.76 -2.33
C SER A 50 3.63 13.56 -3.18
N ARG A 51 3.69 13.76 -4.50
CA ARG A 51 2.59 13.49 -5.43
C ARG A 51 2.53 12.04 -5.91
N ILE A 52 3.64 11.29 -5.78
CA ILE A 52 3.73 9.89 -6.23
C ILE A 52 2.65 8.99 -5.60
N PRO A 53 2.38 9.04 -4.27
CA PRO A 53 1.37 8.20 -3.63
C PRO A 53 -0.02 8.33 -4.26
N PHE A 54 -0.38 9.53 -4.71
CA PHE A 54 -1.66 9.80 -5.35
C PHE A 54 -1.76 9.23 -6.77
N PHE A 55 -0.68 9.38 -7.56
CA PHE A 55 -0.63 8.78 -8.89
C PHE A 55 -0.67 7.25 -8.85
N VAL A 56 -0.15 6.64 -7.78
CA VAL A 56 -0.22 5.19 -7.55
C VAL A 56 -1.58 4.77 -7.01
N ALA A 57 -2.24 5.61 -6.22
CA ALA A 57 -3.54 5.28 -5.65
C ALA A 57 -4.66 5.12 -6.68
N VAL A 58 -4.65 5.92 -7.76
CA VAL A 58 -5.66 5.82 -8.84
C VAL A 58 -5.67 4.43 -9.50
N PRO A 59 -4.57 3.94 -10.10
CA PRO A 59 -4.51 2.58 -10.63
C PRO A 59 -4.64 1.54 -9.51
N GLY A 60 -4.16 1.84 -8.29
CA GLY A 60 -4.32 1.01 -7.09
C GLY A 60 -5.77 0.63 -6.85
N PHE A 61 -6.64 1.65 -6.75
CA PHE A 61 -8.08 1.47 -6.58
C PHE A 61 -8.69 0.71 -7.75
N ILE A 62 -8.45 1.17 -8.99
CA ILE A 62 -9.05 0.60 -10.20
C ILE A 62 -8.74 -0.89 -10.33
N PHE A 63 -7.46 -1.27 -10.27
CA PHE A 63 -7.06 -2.66 -10.49
C PHE A 63 -7.36 -3.56 -9.29
N THR A 64 -7.35 -3.04 -8.06
CA THR A 64 -7.80 -3.82 -6.89
C THR A 64 -9.29 -4.12 -7.00
N LEU A 65 -10.11 -3.13 -7.37
CA LEU A 65 -11.55 -3.32 -7.58
C LEU A 65 -11.80 -4.28 -8.74
N TRP A 66 -11.06 -4.15 -9.84
CA TRP A 66 -11.20 -5.05 -10.98
C TRP A 66 -10.89 -6.50 -10.61
N VAL A 67 -9.80 -6.74 -9.87
CA VAL A 67 -9.40 -8.09 -9.43
C VAL A 67 -10.41 -8.74 -8.47
N LEU A 68 -11.24 -7.96 -7.77
CA LEU A 68 -12.36 -8.51 -7.00
C LEU A 68 -13.38 -9.21 -7.88
N PHE A 69 -13.58 -8.79 -9.13
CA PHE A 69 -14.54 -9.39 -10.05
C PHE A 69 -13.88 -10.29 -11.10
N ASP A 70 -12.72 -9.89 -11.63
CA ASP A 70 -11.99 -10.62 -12.65
C ASP A 70 -10.49 -10.73 -12.31
N ARG A 71 -10.09 -11.97 -11.97
CA ARG A 71 -8.68 -12.34 -11.72
C ARG A 71 -8.08 -13.22 -12.82
N LYS A 72 -8.84 -13.55 -13.86
CA LYS A 72 -8.45 -14.53 -14.90
C LYS A 72 -7.85 -13.81 -16.10
N THR A 73 -8.31 -12.61 -16.41
CA THR A 73 -7.80 -11.81 -17.52
C THR A 73 -6.33 -11.41 -17.30
N SER A 74 -5.45 -11.89 -18.19
CA SER A 74 -4.00 -11.77 -18.02
C SER A 74 -3.51 -10.32 -17.90
N TRP A 75 -4.04 -9.40 -18.70
CA TRP A 75 -3.60 -8.00 -18.68
C TRP A 75 -4.04 -7.29 -17.39
N VAL A 76 -5.25 -7.56 -16.89
CA VAL A 76 -5.75 -7.03 -15.60
C VAL A 76 -4.86 -7.51 -14.46
N ARG A 77 -4.50 -8.80 -14.48
CA ARG A 77 -3.59 -9.38 -13.49
C ARG A 77 -2.21 -8.72 -13.54
N TRP A 78 -1.64 -8.50 -14.72
CA TRP A 78 -0.36 -7.81 -14.87
C TRP A 78 -0.43 -6.35 -14.42
N ALA A 79 -1.47 -5.62 -14.80
CA ALA A 79 -1.67 -4.25 -14.38
C ALA A 79 -1.79 -4.15 -12.85
N PHE A 80 -2.54 -5.07 -12.22
CA PHE A 80 -2.58 -5.20 -10.77
C PHE A 80 -1.21 -5.48 -10.16
N LEU A 81 -0.48 -6.49 -10.67
CA LEU A 81 0.87 -6.84 -10.17
C LEU A 81 1.83 -5.65 -10.24
N LEU A 82 1.88 -4.96 -11.38
CA LEU A 82 2.73 -3.78 -11.57
C LEU A 82 2.34 -2.66 -10.60
N THR A 83 1.05 -2.44 -10.40
CA THR A 83 0.54 -1.44 -9.46
C THR A 83 0.90 -1.78 -8.01
N MET A 84 0.79 -3.05 -7.61
CA MET A 84 1.17 -3.47 -6.26
C MET A 84 2.68 -3.31 -6.04
N TRP A 85 3.51 -3.65 -7.02
CA TRP A 85 4.96 -3.41 -6.94
C TRP A 85 5.30 -1.92 -6.93
N ALA A 86 4.62 -1.10 -7.74
CA ALA A 86 4.76 0.35 -7.67
C ALA A 86 4.40 0.89 -6.28
N SER A 87 3.38 0.33 -5.64
CA SER A 87 3.02 0.66 -4.25
C SER A 87 4.11 0.27 -3.25
N VAL A 88 4.69 -0.93 -3.39
CA VAL A 88 5.82 -1.38 -2.56
C VAL A 88 6.98 -0.40 -2.65
N LEU A 89 7.36 -0.04 -3.87
CA LEU A 89 8.46 0.89 -4.13
C LEU A 89 8.12 2.30 -3.65
N THR A 90 6.87 2.77 -3.83
CA THR A 90 6.43 4.09 -3.36
C THR A 90 6.55 4.21 -1.85
N GLY A 91 6.08 3.22 -1.09
CA GLY A 91 6.19 3.26 0.35
C GLY A 91 7.64 3.18 0.83
N ALA A 92 8.46 2.33 0.20
CA ALA A 92 9.88 2.20 0.54
C ALA A 92 10.68 3.48 0.23
N LEU A 93 10.45 4.10 -0.93
CA LEU A 93 11.05 5.39 -1.29
C LEU A 93 10.56 6.51 -0.37
N GLY A 94 9.26 6.55 -0.05
CA GLY A 94 8.72 7.52 0.90
C GLY A 94 9.37 7.39 2.28
N ALA A 95 9.55 6.16 2.77
CA ALA A 95 10.26 5.89 4.03
C ALA A 95 11.71 6.38 3.97
N TYR A 96 12.41 6.11 2.85
CA TYR A 96 13.76 6.60 2.63
C TYR A 96 13.84 8.13 2.63
N PHE A 97 12.94 8.82 1.92
CA PHE A 97 12.93 10.29 1.92
C PHE A 97 12.56 10.87 3.28
N HIS A 98 11.61 10.26 3.99
CA HIS A 98 11.27 10.67 5.36
C HIS A 98 12.48 10.52 6.27
N LEU A 99 13.23 9.42 6.20
CA LEU A 99 14.48 9.27 6.95
C LEU A 99 15.50 10.33 6.54
N LEU A 100 15.78 10.48 5.25
CA LEU A 100 16.76 11.44 4.75
C LEU A 100 16.47 12.86 5.25
N TRP A 101 15.22 13.31 5.14
CA TRP A 101 14.79 14.65 5.56
C TRP A 101 14.73 14.80 7.08
N ASN A 102 14.48 13.73 7.83
CA ASN A 102 14.57 13.75 9.30
C ASN A 102 16.02 13.84 9.79
N PHE A 103 17.00 13.44 8.96
CA PHE A 103 18.43 13.48 9.27
C PHE A 103 19.19 14.60 8.55
N GLU A 104 18.50 15.60 7.98
CA GLU A 104 19.13 16.86 7.56
C GLU A 104 19.53 17.69 8.80
N GLY A 105 20.57 17.21 9.53
CA GLY A 105 21.09 17.79 10.78
C GLY A 105 22.21 16.94 11.40
N GLU A 106 22.73 17.33 12.57
CA GLU A 106 23.61 16.45 13.36
C GLU A 106 22.78 15.30 13.93
N VAL A 107 23.21 14.06 13.68
CA VAL A 107 22.54 12.87 14.22
C VAL A 107 22.87 12.76 15.71
N ASP A 108 21.93 13.19 16.55
CA ASP A 108 21.97 12.93 17.97
C ASP A 108 21.44 11.52 18.25
N TRP A 109 22.33 10.65 18.70
CA TRP A 109 22.03 9.25 19.03
C TRP A 109 21.44 9.09 20.44
N ASP A 110 21.29 10.18 21.20
CA ASP A 110 20.59 10.14 22.47
C ASP A 110 19.11 9.77 22.28
N PHE A 111 18.59 8.92 23.17
CA PHE A 111 17.23 8.42 23.05
C PHE A 111 16.19 9.54 23.18
N ALA A 112 16.43 10.56 24.02
CA ALA A 112 15.49 11.67 24.17
C ALA A 112 15.48 12.55 22.92
N ALA A 113 16.65 12.86 22.36
CA ALA A 113 16.77 13.60 21.11
C ALA A 113 16.17 12.84 19.91
N ALA A 114 16.38 11.52 19.84
CA ALA A 114 15.73 10.66 18.85
C ALA A 114 14.20 10.64 18.99
N MET A 115 13.69 10.60 20.22
CA MET A 115 12.24 10.64 20.48
C MET A 115 11.63 12.01 20.20
N GLU A 116 12.34 13.11 20.47
CA GLU A 116 11.90 14.48 20.19
C GLU A 116 11.94 14.79 18.70
N ALA A 117 13.00 14.36 18.00
CA ALA A 117 13.04 14.36 16.55
C ALA A 117 11.84 13.58 15.98
N MET A 118 11.52 12.41 16.53
CA MET A 118 10.38 11.59 16.11
C MET A 118 9.00 12.17 16.47
N ALA A 119 8.91 13.07 17.45
CA ALA A 119 7.65 13.70 17.85
C ALA A 119 7.20 14.81 16.88
N GLY A 120 8.16 15.41 16.14
CA GLY A 120 7.90 16.37 15.06
C GLY A 120 8.28 15.87 13.65
N SER A 121 8.70 14.61 13.52
CA SER A 121 9.29 14.10 12.28
C SER A 121 8.26 13.74 11.21
N ARG A 122 8.76 13.67 9.96
CA ARG A 122 8.01 13.03 8.87
C ARG A 122 7.87 11.54 9.19
N PRO A 123 6.65 11.01 9.36
CA PRO A 123 6.44 9.67 9.89
C PRO A 123 6.85 8.59 8.88
N VAL A 124 7.94 7.87 9.14
CA VAL A 124 8.46 6.79 8.28
C VAL A 124 7.42 5.66 8.13
N LEU A 125 6.71 5.33 9.21
CA LEU A 125 5.66 4.31 9.22
C LEU A 125 4.46 4.68 8.34
N ALA A 126 4.11 5.97 8.26
CA ALA A 126 3.03 6.43 7.40
C ALA A 126 3.36 6.20 5.92
N ALA A 127 4.60 6.48 5.51
CA ALA A 127 5.05 6.19 4.14
C ALA A 127 4.98 4.68 3.83
N LEU A 128 5.37 3.82 4.77
CA LEU A 128 5.32 2.37 4.62
C LEU A 128 3.90 1.78 4.51
N ALA A 129 2.85 2.57 4.73
CA ALA A 129 1.47 2.16 4.47
C ALA A 129 1.27 1.67 3.03
N PHE A 130 1.86 2.36 2.04
CA PHE A 130 1.82 1.94 0.64
C PHE A 130 2.57 0.62 0.40
N THR A 131 3.65 0.37 1.13
CA THR A 131 4.34 -0.92 1.10
C THR A 131 3.45 -2.03 1.65
N HIS A 132 2.79 -1.81 2.78
CA HIS A 132 1.83 -2.77 3.33
C HIS A 132 0.67 -3.06 2.37
N MET A 133 0.12 -2.04 1.72
CA MET A 133 -0.92 -2.25 0.71
C MET A 133 -0.43 -3.09 -0.47
N GLY A 134 0.75 -2.77 -1.00
CA GLY A 134 1.34 -3.51 -2.12
C GLY A 134 1.61 -4.97 -1.78
N VAL A 135 2.24 -5.26 -0.64
CA VAL A 135 2.51 -6.62 -0.17
C VAL A 135 1.19 -7.39 0.05
N THR A 136 0.21 -6.77 0.72
CA THR A 136 -1.11 -7.38 0.97
C THR A 136 -1.81 -7.73 -0.34
N GLY A 137 -1.78 -6.83 -1.32
CA GLY A 137 -2.32 -7.07 -2.66
C GLY A 137 -1.60 -8.21 -3.40
N LEU A 138 -0.26 -8.25 -3.37
CA LEU A 138 0.52 -9.36 -3.96
C LEU A 138 0.17 -10.71 -3.32
N LEU A 139 0.11 -10.76 -2.00
CA LEU A 139 -0.28 -11.97 -1.24
C LEU A 139 -1.69 -12.44 -1.60
N SER A 140 -2.62 -11.52 -1.86
CA SER A 140 -4.00 -11.85 -2.23
C SER A 140 -4.15 -12.66 -3.51
N ILE A 141 -3.18 -12.59 -4.42
CA ILE A 141 -3.18 -13.34 -5.68
C ILE A 141 -2.08 -14.39 -5.76
N TYR A 142 -1.25 -14.51 -4.72
CA TYR A 142 -0.21 -15.52 -4.63
C TYR A 142 -0.81 -16.93 -4.68
N ARG A 143 -0.12 -17.84 -5.37
CA ARG A 143 -0.45 -19.28 -5.43
C ARG A 143 0.86 -20.04 -5.30
N ALA A 144 1.01 -20.77 -4.19
CA ALA A 144 2.09 -21.75 -4.07
C ALA A 144 1.93 -22.80 -5.19
N ARG A 145 3.05 -23.19 -5.79
CA ARG A 145 3.10 -24.29 -6.75
C ARG A 145 3.18 -25.61 -6.00
#